data_AF-A0A924UJR1-F1
#
_entry.id   AF-A0A924UJR1-F1
#
_cell.length_a   1.000
_cell.length_b   1.000
_cell.length_c   1.000
_cell.angle_alpha   90.00
_cell.angle_beta   90.00
_cell.angle_gamma   90.00
#
_symmetry.space_group_name_H-M   'P 1'
#
loop_
_entity.id
_entity.type
_entity.pdbx_description
1 polymer ?
#
loop_
_entity_poly.entity_id
_entity_poly.type
_entity_poly.pdbx_seq_one_letter_code
_entity_poly.pdbx_strand_id
1 'polypeptide(L)'
;MKTTTLFSFGVFSLLTTLSFLSNAQVISPRVISSKCDHVLTGSDNIQVNRQWDTATRNCFISLTPRNIENLKYRDYYFSNEGEFMVFNSYGNGPDSSMTGSRDFFIVPVVNEYPDFTIETNGDVTIKMVSGHQFRVSGKDFSIVSVTPGTFSEKPVSPSNQGGVEISLQTGFWIDGGFRKGGTRFGNPKSRSVIHSGKSAATCSVVNSQVLAYDSTGNYNFKLGDKDWTAFLAKQCPQIAQ
;
A
#
# COMPACT_ATOMS: atom_id res chain seq x y z
N MET A 1 -29.29 -26.81 77.06
CA MET A 1 -28.39 -25.68 76.79
C MET A 1 -28.01 -25.71 75.32
N LYS A 2 -28.23 -24.58 74.63
CA LYS A 2 -28.22 -24.45 73.17
C LYS A 2 -26.82 -24.10 72.64
N THR A 3 -26.57 -24.61 71.43
CA THR A 3 -25.80 -24.03 70.31
C THR A 3 -24.30 -23.76 70.50
N THR A 4 -23.49 -24.61 69.89
CA THR A 4 -22.11 -24.32 69.46
C THR A 4 -22.11 -24.06 67.95
N THR A 5 -21.67 -22.88 67.57
CA THR A 5 -21.61 -22.35 66.20
C THR A 5 -20.40 -22.92 65.46
N LEU A 6 -20.61 -23.56 64.30
CA LEU A 6 -19.55 -23.89 63.34
C LEU A 6 -19.22 -22.62 62.52
N PHE A 7 -17.98 -22.16 62.57
CA PHE A 7 -17.42 -21.20 61.62
C PHE A 7 -16.78 -21.95 60.45
N SER A 8 -17.28 -21.69 59.24
CA SER A 8 -16.70 -22.13 57.96
C SER A 8 -15.61 -21.13 57.55
N PHE A 9 -14.38 -21.60 57.34
CA PHE A 9 -13.34 -20.82 56.67
C PHE A 9 -13.48 -21.00 55.16
N GLY A 10 -13.94 -19.92 54.50
CA GLY A 10 -13.99 -19.82 53.04
C GLY A 10 -12.60 -19.69 52.44
N VAL A 11 -12.31 -20.55 51.47
CA VAL A 11 -11.15 -20.47 50.57
C VAL A 11 -11.36 -19.30 49.61
N PHE A 12 -10.62 -18.20 49.79
CA PHE A 12 -10.54 -17.13 48.79
C PHE A 12 -9.60 -17.59 47.67
N SER A 13 -10.17 -18.06 46.56
CA SER A 13 -9.46 -18.28 45.32
C SER A 13 -9.32 -16.94 44.59
N LEU A 14 -8.09 -16.43 44.53
CA LEU A 14 -7.72 -15.24 43.78
C LEU A 14 -7.69 -15.60 42.28
N LEU A 15 -8.79 -15.41 41.57
CA LEU A 15 -8.82 -15.53 40.11
C LEU A 15 -8.30 -14.23 39.48
N THR A 16 -7.01 -14.24 39.14
CA THR A 16 -6.38 -13.31 38.21
C THR A 16 -7.00 -13.47 36.83
N THR A 17 -7.80 -12.51 36.40
CA THR A 17 -8.24 -12.37 35.02
C THR A 17 -7.04 -11.99 34.16
N LEU A 18 -6.40 -12.99 33.53
CA LEU A 18 -5.53 -12.77 32.38
C LEU A 18 -6.39 -12.30 31.20
N SER A 19 -6.37 -11.00 30.92
CA SER A 19 -6.80 -10.45 29.65
C SER A 19 -5.81 -10.87 28.57
N PHE A 20 -6.09 -11.99 27.90
CA PHE A 20 -5.46 -12.31 26.62
C PHE A 20 -5.89 -11.26 25.60
N LEU A 21 -5.02 -10.28 25.35
CA LEU A 21 -5.02 -9.53 24.11
C LEU A 21 -4.72 -10.56 23.01
N SER A 22 -5.77 -11.07 22.37
CA SER A 22 -5.63 -11.83 21.15
C SER A 22 -5.02 -10.88 20.12
N ASN A 23 -3.74 -11.05 19.83
CA ASN A 23 -3.15 -10.61 18.57
C ASN A 23 -3.91 -11.33 17.46
N ALA A 24 -5.01 -10.73 17.00
CA ALA A 24 -5.64 -11.12 15.76
C ALA A 24 -4.60 -10.86 14.67
N GLN A 25 -3.81 -11.89 14.35
CA GLN A 25 -3.08 -11.92 13.11
C GLN A 25 -4.13 -11.76 12.02
N VAL A 26 -4.08 -10.62 11.33
CA VAL A 26 -4.88 -10.38 10.14
C VAL A 26 -4.47 -11.45 9.13
N ILE A 27 -5.29 -12.50 9.00
CA ILE A 27 -5.08 -13.55 8.03
C ILE A 27 -5.53 -12.97 6.69
N SER A 28 -4.67 -12.17 6.07
CA SER A 28 -4.77 -11.91 4.63
C SER A 28 -4.70 -13.26 3.92
N PRO A 29 -5.59 -13.56 2.94
CA PRO A 29 -5.54 -14.81 2.20
C PRO A 29 -4.11 -15.02 1.72
N ARG A 30 -3.55 -16.17 2.10
CA ARG A 30 -2.13 -16.49 1.97
C ARG A 30 -1.80 -16.56 0.47
N VAL A 31 -1.39 -15.45 -0.13
CA VAL A 31 -0.84 -15.45 -1.49
C VAL A 31 0.30 -16.46 -1.49
N ILE A 32 0.16 -17.49 -2.31
CA ILE A 32 1.14 -18.57 -2.39
C ILE A 32 2.24 -18.08 -3.33
N SER A 33 3.50 -18.11 -2.88
CA SER A 33 4.66 -17.68 -3.67
C SER A 33 4.72 -18.31 -5.06
N SER A 34 4.16 -19.52 -5.21
CA SER A 34 4.06 -20.26 -6.48
C SER A 34 3.18 -19.59 -7.55
N LYS A 35 2.45 -18.52 -7.22
CA LYS A 35 1.66 -17.74 -8.17
C LYS A 35 2.34 -16.43 -8.57
N CYS A 36 3.45 -16.07 -7.90
CA CYS A 36 4.24 -14.89 -8.19
C CYS A 36 5.57 -15.32 -8.82
N ASP A 37 5.49 -15.91 -10.02
CA ASP A 37 6.68 -16.34 -10.72
C ASP A 37 7.61 -15.14 -10.96
N HIS A 38 8.89 -15.35 -10.64
CA HIS A 38 9.92 -14.37 -10.93
C HIS A 38 10.01 -14.16 -12.44
N VAL A 39 9.81 -12.92 -12.87
CA VAL A 39 9.92 -12.53 -14.27
C VAL A 39 10.73 -11.24 -14.35
N LEU A 40 11.83 -11.29 -15.08
CA LEU A 40 12.58 -10.10 -15.48
C LEU A 40 12.55 -9.99 -17.00
N THR A 41 11.85 -8.98 -17.50
CA THR A 41 11.65 -8.77 -18.94
C THR A 41 11.65 -7.27 -19.27
N GLY A 42 11.39 -6.91 -20.51
CA GLY A 42 11.14 -5.52 -20.85
C GLY A 42 10.68 -5.33 -22.28
N SER A 43 10.40 -4.06 -22.56
CA SER A 43 9.89 -3.58 -23.84
C SER A 43 10.40 -2.17 -24.04
N ASP A 44 11.11 -1.92 -25.15
CA ASP A 44 11.66 -0.60 -25.48
C ASP A 44 12.40 0.07 -24.30
N ASN A 45 11.82 1.13 -23.72
CA ASN A 45 12.39 1.87 -22.59
C ASN A 45 11.95 1.34 -21.21
N ILE A 46 11.18 0.25 -21.13
CA ILE A 46 10.65 -0.30 -19.87
C ILE A 46 11.38 -1.60 -19.50
N GLN A 47 11.85 -1.70 -18.26
CA GLN A 47 12.16 -2.96 -17.60
C GLN A 47 11.02 -3.32 -16.64
N VAL A 48 10.54 -4.55 -16.73
CA VAL A 48 9.52 -5.10 -15.84
C VAL A 48 10.17 -6.17 -14.97
N ASN A 49 10.08 -6.03 -13.66
CA ASN A 49 10.48 -7.06 -12.71
C ASN A 49 9.27 -7.47 -11.87
N ARG A 50 8.86 -8.74 -11.95
CA ARG A 50 7.90 -9.35 -11.02
C ARG A 50 8.65 -10.28 -10.09
N GLN A 51 8.46 -10.13 -8.79
CA GLN A 51 9.16 -10.94 -7.79
C GLN A 51 8.33 -11.12 -6.53
N TRP A 52 8.55 -12.26 -5.87
CA TRP A 52 8.11 -12.52 -4.51
C TRP A 52 9.18 -12.08 -3.50
N ASP A 53 8.84 -11.15 -2.61
CA ASP A 53 9.63 -10.81 -1.44
C ASP A 53 9.24 -11.74 -0.28
N THR A 54 10.19 -12.55 0.17
CA THR A 54 9.98 -13.50 1.26
C THR A 54 9.88 -12.84 2.64
N ALA A 55 10.52 -11.68 2.83
CA ALA A 55 10.52 -10.96 4.10
C ALA A 55 9.17 -10.29 4.36
N THR A 56 8.67 -9.55 3.37
CA THR A 56 7.37 -8.87 3.45
C THR A 56 6.20 -9.75 3.03
N ARG A 57 6.47 -10.93 2.44
CA ARG A 57 5.48 -11.85 1.86
C ARG A 57 4.61 -11.19 0.80
N ASN A 58 5.24 -10.34 -0.01
CA ASN A 58 4.59 -9.57 -1.05
C ASN A 58 5.04 -9.99 -2.44
N CYS A 59 4.06 -10.22 -3.31
CA CYS A 59 4.26 -10.27 -4.74
C CYS A 59 4.18 -8.85 -5.29
N PHE A 60 5.21 -8.43 -6.00
CA PHE A 60 5.23 -7.10 -6.58
C PHE A 60 5.67 -7.10 -8.02
N ILE A 61 5.28 -6.04 -8.73
CA ILE A 61 5.80 -5.66 -10.04
C ILE A 61 6.45 -4.29 -9.89
N SER A 62 7.72 -4.17 -10.27
CA SER A 62 8.40 -2.88 -10.42
C SER A 62 8.67 -2.59 -11.88
N LEU A 63 8.45 -1.35 -12.27
CA LEU A 63 8.80 -0.79 -13.56
C LEU A 63 9.95 0.20 -13.38
N THR A 64 11.00 0.02 -14.18
CA THR A 64 12.18 0.90 -14.19
C THR A 64 12.51 1.30 -15.63
N PRO A 65 12.82 2.57 -15.92
CA PRO A 65 13.24 2.98 -17.25
C PRO A 65 14.61 2.39 -17.58
N ARG A 66 14.81 1.94 -18.81
CA ARG A 66 16.10 1.40 -19.27
C ARG A 66 17.10 2.51 -19.59
N ASN A 67 16.60 3.64 -20.09
CA ASN A 67 17.41 4.81 -20.41
C ASN A 67 17.41 5.79 -19.23
N ILE A 68 18.42 5.67 -18.35
CA ILE A 68 18.59 6.54 -17.20
C ILE A 68 19.78 7.47 -17.42
N GLU A 69 19.53 8.77 -17.45
CA GLU A 69 20.58 9.79 -17.52
C GLU A 69 20.81 10.41 -16.14
N ASN A 70 22.09 10.55 -15.74
CA ASN A 70 22.50 11.21 -14.50
C ASN A 70 21.83 10.66 -13.22
N LEU A 71 21.41 9.38 -13.23
CA LEU A 71 20.60 8.74 -12.18
C LEU A 71 19.29 9.48 -11.87
N LYS A 72 18.76 10.28 -12.79
CA LYS A 72 17.49 10.97 -12.64
C LYS A 72 16.39 10.17 -13.31
N TYR A 73 15.48 9.61 -12.52
CA TYR A 73 14.42 8.73 -13.02
C TYR A 73 13.25 8.65 -12.04
N ARG A 74 12.15 8.05 -12.52
CA ARG A 74 10.99 7.68 -11.73
C ARG A 74 10.72 6.20 -11.95
N ASP A 75 10.48 5.49 -10.87
CA ASP A 75 10.10 4.07 -10.87
C ASP A 75 8.68 3.93 -10.33
N TYR A 76 8.01 2.88 -10.79
CA TYR A 76 6.68 2.51 -10.31
C TYR A 76 6.72 1.13 -9.69
N TYR A 77 6.05 0.95 -8.56
CA TYR A 77 5.97 -0.31 -7.86
C TYR A 77 4.51 -0.63 -7.53
N PHE A 78 4.11 -1.87 -7.74
CA PHE A 78 2.74 -2.35 -7.55
C PHE A 78 2.77 -3.65 -6.75
N SER A 79 2.03 -3.75 -5.65
CA SER A 79 2.02 -4.95 -4.79
C SER A 79 0.67 -5.67 -4.74
N ASN A 80 0.69 -6.89 -4.24
CA ASN A 80 -0.50 -7.69 -3.93
C ASN A 80 -1.31 -7.16 -2.74
N GLU A 81 -0.81 -6.16 -2.02
CA GLU A 81 -1.58 -5.46 -0.97
C GLU A 81 -2.37 -4.27 -1.53
N GLY A 82 -2.23 -3.98 -2.83
CA GLY A 82 -2.81 -2.80 -3.46
C GLY A 82 -1.93 -1.57 -3.35
N GLU A 83 -0.66 -1.71 -2.94
CA GLU A 83 0.29 -0.60 -2.94
C GLU A 83 0.62 -0.20 -4.38
N PHE A 84 0.58 1.10 -4.65
CA PHE A 84 1.17 1.75 -5.80
C PHE A 84 2.16 2.80 -5.29
N MET A 85 3.45 2.56 -5.48
CA MET A 85 4.52 3.49 -5.10
C MET A 85 5.08 4.17 -6.33
N VAL A 86 5.27 5.49 -6.23
CA VAL A 86 6.04 6.30 -7.16
C VAL A 86 7.34 6.69 -6.48
N PHE A 87 8.43 6.05 -6.90
CA PHE A 87 9.77 6.39 -6.45
C PHE A 87 10.40 7.40 -7.41
N ASN A 88 11.08 8.41 -6.89
CA ASN A 88 11.81 9.39 -7.69
C ASN A 88 13.26 9.43 -7.24
N SER A 89 14.18 9.38 -8.20
CA SER A 89 15.57 9.78 -8.04
C SER A 89 15.83 11.11 -8.74
N TYR A 90 16.47 12.03 -8.03
CA TYR A 90 16.79 13.37 -8.51
C TYR A 90 18.23 13.49 -9.01
N GLY A 91 18.98 12.39 -9.02
CA GLY A 91 20.35 12.28 -9.50
C GLY A 91 21.34 11.82 -8.43
N ASN A 92 22.62 12.08 -8.66
CA ASN A 92 23.70 11.64 -7.77
C ASN A 92 23.65 12.30 -6.38
N GLY A 93 23.78 11.49 -5.32
CA GLY A 93 23.95 11.95 -3.94
C GLY A 93 23.27 11.02 -2.93
N PRO A 94 23.19 11.41 -1.66
CA PRO A 94 22.62 10.56 -0.62
C PRO A 94 21.10 10.46 -0.76
N ASP A 95 20.55 9.26 -0.51
CA ASP A 95 19.11 8.99 -0.61
C ASP A 95 18.27 9.99 0.18
N SER A 96 18.73 10.37 1.37
CA SER A 96 18.05 11.33 2.25
C SER A 96 17.72 12.67 1.57
N SER A 97 18.49 13.08 0.56
CA SER A 97 18.29 14.34 -0.16
C SER A 97 18.02 14.18 -1.65
N MET A 98 18.37 13.04 -2.26
CA MET A 98 18.31 12.81 -3.70
C MET A 98 17.26 11.79 -4.12
N THR A 99 16.56 11.15 -3.19
CA THR A 99 15.44 10.26 -3.51
C THR A 99 14.18 10.65 -2.74
N GLY A 100 13.05 10.08 -3.13
CA GLY A 100 11.81 10.20 -2.37
C GLY A 100 10.68 9.40 -3.00
N SER A 101 9.71 9.00 -2.19
CA SER A 101 8.54 8.27 -2.66
C SER A 101 7.24 8.97 -2.30
N ARG A 102 6.21 8.70 -3.10
CA ARG A 102 4.80 8.90 -2.76
C ARG A 102 4.09 7.58 -2.99
N ASP A 103 3.36 7.15 -1.98
CA ASP A 103 2.80 5.81 -1.93
C ASP A 103 1.28 5.90 -1.77
N PHE A 104 0.59 5.00 -2.47
CA PHE A 104 -0.85 4.87 -2.44
C PHE A 104 -1.22 3.44 -2.07
N PHE A 105 -2.25 3.23 -1.26
CA PHE A 105 -2.94 1.93 -1.18
C PHE A 105 -4.29 2.04 -1.87
N ILE A 106 -4.52 1.24 -2.91
CA ILE A 106 -5.76 1.24 -3.69
C ILE A 106 -6.58 0.00 -3.34
N VAL A 107 -7.80 0.21 -2.83
CA VAL A 107 -8.66 -0.82 -2.24
C VAL A 107 -10.11 -0.69 -2.76
N PRO A 108 -10.93 -1.75 -2.75
CA PRO A 108 -10.68 -3.10 -2.21
C PRO A 108 -9.70 -3.92 -3.04
N VAL A 109 -9.18 -5.00 -2.45
CA VAL A 109 -8.33 -6.00 -3.11
C VAL A 109 -9.24 -7.08 -3.70
N VAL A 110 -9.37 -7.14 -5.03
CA VAL A 110 -10.29 -8.05 -5.74
C VAL A 110 -9.59 -9.14 -6.55
N ASN A 111 -8.27 -9.07 -6.70
CA ASN A 111 -7.41 -10.11 -7.27
C ASN A 111 -6.29 -10.46 -6.26
N GLU A 112 -5.72 -11.65 -6.40
CA GLU A 112 -4.72 -12.17 -5.45
C GLU A 112 -3.31 -11.56 -5.63
N TYR A 113 -2.95 -11.19 -6.86
CA TYR A 113 -1.63 -10.61 -7.19
C TYR A 113 -1.74 -9.62 -8.36
N PRO A 114 -0.81 -8.65 -8.44
CA PRO A 114 -0.74 -7.76 -9.59
C PRO A 114 -0.19 -8.53 -10.80
N ASP A 115 -0.66 -8.17 -11.99
CA ASP A 115 -0.22 -8.80 -13.23
C ASP A 115 0.13 -7.75 -14.29
N PHE A 116 0.79 -8.17 -15.36
CA PHE A 116 1.15 -7.26 -16.45
C PHE A 116 1.02 -7.89 -17.82
N THR A 117 0.89 -7.04 -18.83
CA THR A 117 0.95 -7.41 -20.24
C THR A 117 1.83 -6.41 -20.97
N ILE A 118 2.73 -6.90 -21.82
CA ILE A 118 3.46 -6.10 -22.79
C ILE A 118 2.63 -6.06 -24.07
N GLU A 119 2.19 -4.87 -24.47
CA GLU A 119 1.39 -4.65 -25.66
C GLU A 119 2.26 -4.69 -26.93
N THR A 120 1.64 -4.91 -28.09
CA THR A 120 2.36 -5.00 -29.38
C THR A 120 3.04 -3.70 -29.79
N ASN A 121 2.58 -2.56 -29.25
CA ASN A 121 3.16 -1.24 -29.47
C ASN A 121 4.30 -0.92 -28.49
N GLY A 122 4.66 -1.86 -27.61
CA GLY A 122 5.71 -1.71 -26.63
C GLY A 122 5.28 -1.16 -25.27
N ASP A 123 4.04 -0.70 -25.13
CA ASP A 123 3.49 -0.24 -23.86
C ASP A 123 3.33 -1.40 -22.85
N VAL A 124 3.34 -1.08 -21.57
CA VAL A 124 3.11 -2.05 -20.49
C VAL A 124 1.86 -1.68 -19.72
N THR A 125 0.88 -2.59 -19.71
CA THR A 125 -0.32 -2.45 -18.89
C THR A 125 -0.19 -3.30 -17.64
N ILE A 126 -0.21 -2.65 -16.47
CA ILE A 126 -0.24 -3.27 -15.15
C ILE A 126 -1.68 -3.38 -14.67
N LYS A 127 -2.13 -4.58 -14.33
CA LYS A 127 -3.39 -4.81 -13.64
C LYS A 127 -3.12 -4.96 -12.14
N MET A 128 -3.57 -3.98 -11.36
CA MET A 128 -3.46 -4.03 -9.90
C MET A 128 -4.45 -5.03 -9.29
N VAL A 129 -4.18 -5.41 -8.04
CA VAL A 129 -5.09 -6.27 -7.29
C VAL A 129 -6.45 -5.65 -7.05
N SER A 130 -6.56 -4.32 -7.06
CA SER A 130 -7.84 -3.61 -6.99
C SER A 130 -8.65 -3.64 -8.28
N GLY A 131 -8.12 -4.23 -9.36
CA GLY A 131 -8.74 -4.27 -10.68
C GLY A 131 -8.45 -3.04 -11.54
N HIS A 132 -7.87 -1.98 -10.96
CA HIS A 132 -7.42 -0.81 -11.71
C HIS A 132 -6.25 -1.18 -12.61
N GLN A 133 -6.16 -0.53 -13.77
CA GLN A 133 -5.12 -0.76 -14.76
C GLN A 133 -4.31 0.51 -15.01
N PHE A 134 -2.98 0.40 -14.96
CA PHE A 134 -2.03 1.47 -15.26
C PHE A 134 -1.33 1.11 -16.56
N ARG A 135 -1.39 2.00 -17.56
CA ARG A 135 -0.68 1.81 -18.82
C ARG A 135 0.51 2.76 -18.90
N VAL A 136 1.70 2.21 -19.07
CA VAL A 136 2.98 2.93 -19.19
C VAL A 136 3.47 2.87 -20.62
N SER A 137 3.87 4.02 -21.18
CA SER A 137 4.34 4.07 -22.55
C SER A 137 5.73 3.47 -22.71
N GLY A 138 5.89 2.54 -23.66
CA GLY A 138 7.20 1.99 -24.03
C GLY A 138 8.17 3.02 -24.60
N LYS A 139 7.62 4.12 -25.14
CA LYS A 139 8.39 5.18 -25.82
C LYS A 139 9.14 6.09 -24.84
N ASP A 140 8.46 6.59 -23.82
CA ASP A 140 8.99 7.63 -22.92
C ASP A 140 8.85 7.32 -21.44
N PHE A 141 8.38 6.12 -21.09
CA PHE A 141 8.18 5.65 -19.72
C PHE A 141 7.14 6.45 -18.90
N SER A 142 6.30 7.27 -19.54
CA SER A 142 5.21 7.97 -18.85
C SER A 142 4.00 7.07 -18.61
N ILE A 143 3.28 7.25 -17.50
CA ILE A 143 1.93 6.65 -17.36
C ILE A 143 0.96 7.43 -18.26
N VAL A 144 0.35 6.72 -19.20
CA VAL A 144 -0.57 7.28 -20.19
C VAL A 144 -2.01 7.27 -19.69
N SER A 145 -2.38 6.27 -18.90
CA SER A 145 -3.75 6.13 -18.40
C SER A 145 -3.85 5.28 -17.15
N VAL A 146 -4.84 5.60 -16.31
CA VAL A 146 -5.32 4.76 -15.22
C VAL A 146 -6.80 4.49 -15.42
N THR A 147 -7.22 3.22 -15.43
CA THR A 147 -8.62 2.84 -15.69
C THR A 147 -9.18 1.98 -14.55
N PRO A 148 -10.38 2.29 -14.01
CA PRO A 148 -11.19 3.48 -14.25
C PRO A 148 -10.69 4.68 -13.41
N GLY A 149 -10.26 5.76 -14.06
CA GLY A 149 -9.68 6.90 -13.37
C GLY A 149 -8.99 7.90 -14.28
N THR A 150 -8.23 8.78 -13.65
CA THR A 150 -7.33 9.73 -14.30
C THR A 150 -6.01 9.75 -13.56
N PHE A 151 -4.97 10.11 -14.30
CA PHE A 151 -3.61 10.20 -13.81
C PHE A 151 -2.98 11.45 -14.41
N SER A 152 -2.23 12.18 -13.59
CA SER A 152 -1.42 13.29 -14.07
C SER A 152 -0.02 13.20 -13.52
N GLU A 153 0.94 13.52 -14.38
CA GLU A 153 2.36 13.43 -14.05
C GLU A 153 3.10 14.69 -14.52
N LYS A 154 3.96 15.17 -13.63
CA LYS A 154 4.91 16.26 -13.87
C LYS A 154 6.31 15.68 -14.03
N PRO A 155 7.20 16.35 -14.77
CA PRO A 155 8.60 15.94 -14.92
C PRO A 155 9.27 15.71 -13.56
N VAL A 156 10.20 14.75 -13.48
CA VAL A 156 10.92 14.48 -12.22
C VAL A 156 11.65 15.75 -11.75
N SER A 157 11.26 16.25 -10.57
CA SER A 157 11.81 17.46 -9.97
C SER A 157 11.72 17.42 -8.45
N PRO A 158 12.76 17.82 -7.71
CA PRO A 158 12.69 17.93 -6.25
C PRO A 158 11.58 18.87 -5.73
N SER A 159 11.08 19.77 -6.59
CA SER A 159 10.12 20.81 -6.21
C SER A 159 8.64 20.39 -6.32
N ASN A 160 8.32 19.24 -6.91
CA ASN A 160 6.93 18.88 -7.24
C ASN A 160 6.34 17.74 -6.41
N GLN A 161 6.94 17.42 -5.25
CA GLN A 161 6.40 16.46 -4.28
C GLN A 161 6.02 15.11 -4.90
N GLY A 162 6.92 14.54 -5.70
CA GLY A 162 6.69 13.29 -6.41
C GLY A 162 5.95 13.44 -7.74
N GLY A 163 5.29 14.58 -7.97
CA GLY A 163 4.83 15.02 -9.28
C GLY A 163 3.73 14.16 -9.89
N VAL A 164 3.05 13.31 -9.12
CA VAL A 164 2.01 12.41 -9.59
C VAL A 164 0.74 12.64 -8.80
N GLU A 165 -0.39 12.75 -9.48
CA GLU A 165 -1.73 12.74 -8.87
C GLU A 165 -2.60 11.66 -9.54
N ILE A 166 -3.39 10.96 -8.73
CA ILE A 166 -4.37 9.98 -9.18
C ILE A 166 -5.77 10.39 -8.74
N SER A 167 -6.76 10.14 -9.58
CA SER A 167 -8.17 10.25 -9.21
C SER A 167 -8.92 9.08 -9.82
N LEU A 168 -9.31 8.13 -8.97
CA LEU A 168 -9.98 6.91 -9.39
C LEU A 168 -11.48 7.14 -9.43
N GLN A 169 -12.18 6.47 -10.34
CA GLN A 169 -13.65 6.54 -10.44
C GLN A 169 -14.35 5.47 -9.59
N THR A 170 -13.59 4.50 -9.09
CA THR A 170 -14.10 3.40 -8.26
C THR A 170 -13.17 3.12 -7.10
N GLY A 171 -13.71 2.49 -6.05
CA GLY A 171 -12.95 2.12 -4.87
C GLY A 171 -12.46 3.32 -4.05
N PHE A 172 -11.38 3.10 -3.32
CA PHE A 172 -10.74 4.08 -2.45
C PHE A 172 -9.23 4.04 -2.68
N TRP A 173 -8.58 5.16 -2.46
CA TRP A 173 -7.13 5.20 -2.36
C TRP A 173 -6.68 5.98 -1.14
N ILE A 174 -5.69 5.43 -0.45
CA ILE A 174 -5.03 6.05 0.69
C ILE A 174 -3.76 6.67 0.16
N ASP A 175 -3.68 7.99 0.13
CA ASP A 175 -2.49 8.74 -0.26
C ASP A 175 -1.65 9.06 1.00
N GLY A 176 -0.46 8.47 1.06
CA GLY A 176 0.50 8.74 2.13
C GLY A 176 1.13 10.12 2.02
N GLY A 177 1.09 10.73 0.83
CA GLY A 177 1.82 11.92 0.45
C GLY A 177 3.29 11.66 0.16
N PHE A 178 3.97 12.67 -0.37
CA PHE A 178 5.40 12.57 -0.72
C PHE A 178 6.33 12.82 0.48
N ARG A 179 7.44 12.08 0.52
CA ARG A 179 8.57 12.37 1.40
C ARG A 179 9.90 12.15 0.68
N LYS A 180 10.85 13.02 1.01
CA LYS A 180 12.24 12.90 0.58
C LYS A 180 12.99 11.95 1.52
N GLY A 181 13.87 11.12 0.98
CA GLY A 181 14.62 10.13 1.77
C GLY A 181 13.79 8.93 2.24
N GLY A 182 12.69 8.61 1.55
CA GLY A 182 11.85 7.45 1.82
C GLY A 182 10.36 7.76 1.84
N THR A 183 9.57 6.82 2.36
CA THR A 183 8.11 6.89 2.38
C THR A 183 7.54 7.58 3.62
N ARG A 184 6.36 8.21 3.48
CA ARG A 184 5.54 8.67 4.61
C ARG A 184 4.85 7.53 5.34
N PHE A 185 4.54 6.42 4.66
CA PHE A 185 3.93 5.25 5.29
C PHE A 185 4.86 4.60 6.30
N GLY A 186 6.18 4.70 6.14
CA GLY A 186 7.17 4.20 7.11
C GLY A 186 7.11 4.85 8.50
N ASN A 187 6.29 5.89 8.72
CA ASN A 187 6.06 6.46 10.05
C ASN A 187 4.62 6.20 10.52
N PRO A 188 4.41 5.39 11.58
CA PRO A 188 3.06 5.05 12.09
C PRO A 188 2.26 6.23 12.64
N LYS A 189 2.94 7.35 12.95
CA LYS A 189 2.31 8.58 13.48
C LYS A 189 2.03 9.62 12.40
N SER A 190 2.50 9.41 11.17
CA SER A 190 2.19 10.33 10.06
C SER A 190 0.72 10.21 9.65
N ARG A 191 0.22 11.25 8.98
CA ARG A 191 -1.14 11.30 8.45
C ARG A 191 -1.15 10.98 6.96
N SER A 192 -2.18 10.24 6.57
CA SER A 192 -2.57 9.95 5.19
C SER A 192 -3.96 10.52 4.90
N VAL A 193 -4.31 10.57 3.62
CA VAL A 193 -5.62 11.01 3.15
C VAL A 193 -6.29 9.88 2.38
N ILE A 194 -7.49 9.49 2.81
CA ILE A 194 -8.34 8.55 2.11
C ILE A 194 -9.26 9.34 1.19
N HIS A 195 -9.28 8.93 -0.07
CA HIS A 195 -10.17 9.44 -1.10
C HIS A 195 -11.15 8.33 -1.53
N SER A 196 -12.29 8.74 -2.06
CA SER A 196 -13.32 7.85 -2.62
C SER A 196 -13.49 8.15 -4.10
N GLY A 197 -13.68 7.12 -4.92
CA GLY A 197 -14.05 7.32 -6.32
C GLY A 197 -15.48 7.82 -6.52
N LYS A 198 -16.30 7.82 -5.47
CA LYS A 198 -17.71 8.24 -5.50
C LYS A 198 -17.98 9.58 -4.82
N SER A 199 -17.01 10.13 -4.10
CA SER A 199 -17.18 11.35 -3.31
C SER A 199 -15.97 12.27 -3.45
N ALA A 200 -16.21 13.57 -3.59
CA ALA A 200 -15.16 14.58 -3.57
C ALA A 200 -14.63 14.86 -2.15
N ALA A 201 -15.34 14.40 -1.11
CA ALA A 201 -14.85 14.52 0.26
C ALA A 201 -13.65 13.60 0.48
N THR A 202 -12.83 13.93 1.48
CA THR A 202 -11.67 13.13 1.89
C THR A 202 -11.72 12.86 3.38
N CYS A 203 -10.89 11.91 3.83
CA CYS A 203 -10.75 11.58 5.24
C CYS A 203 -9.28 11.51 5.62
N SER A 204 -8.84 12.31 6.59
CA SER A 204 -7.46 12.21 7.07
C SER A 204 -7.35 11.27 8.27
N VAL A 205 -6.46 10.29 8.15
CA VAL A 205 -6.22 9.24 9.14
C VAL A 205 -4.75 9.19 9.51
N VAL A 206 -4.43 8.68 10.69
CA VAL A 206 -3.06 8.33 11.09
C VAL A 206 -2.70 6.98 10.48
N ASN A 207 -1.47 6.81 9.99
CA ASN A 207 -1.07 5.60 9.27
C ASN A 207 -1.31 4.31 10.07
N SER A 208 -1.02 4.31 11.37
CA SER A 208 -1.31 3.17 12.27
C SER A 208 -2.80 2.78 12.36
N GLN A 209 -3.73 3.63 11.89
CA GLN A 209 -5.14 3.31 11.81
C GLN A 209 -5.48 2.41 10.60
N VAL A 210 -4.63 2.34 9.57
CA VAL A 210 -4.87 1.57 8.33
C VAL A 210 -3.73 0.64 7.94
N LEU A 211 -2.53 0.83 8.51
CA LEU A 211 -1.35 -0.01 8.32
C LEU A 211 -0.95 -0.71 9.62
N ALA A 212 -0.46 -1.93 9.49
CA ALA A 212 0.25 -2.65 10.53
C ALA A 212 1.75 -2.45 10.31
N TYR A 213 2.52 -2.53 11.40
CA TYR A 213 3.97 -2.35 11.38
C TYR A 213 4.64 -3.50 12.10
N ASP A 214 5.69 -4.05 11.53
CA ASP A 214 6.51 -5.07 12.19
C ASP A 214 7.66 -4.45 13.00
N SER A 215 8.41 -5.29 13.72
CA SER A 215 9.56 -4.86 14.53
C SER A 215 10.74 -4.33 13.72
N THR A 216 10.76 -4.56 12.41
CA THR A 216 11.82 -4.10 11.49
C THR A 216 11.45 -2.80 10.79
N GLY A 217 10.22 -2.31 10.99
CA GLY A 217 9.72 -1.07 10.42
C GLY A 217 9.03 -1.25 9.06
N ASN A 218 8.86 -2.49 8.59
CA ASN A 218 8.01 -2.74 7.43
C ASN A 218 6.56 -2.48 7.81
N TYR A 219 5.76 -2.14 6.81
CA TYR A 219 4.34 -1.94 6.97
C TYR A 219 3.57 -2.75 5.94
N ASN A 220 2.35 -3.10 6.31
CA ASN A 220 1.40 -3.76 5.42
C ASN A 220 0.00 -3.19 5.62
N PHE A 221 -0.83 -3.25 4.58
CA PHE A 221 -2.23 -2.89 4.74
C PHE A 221 -2.90 -3.85 5.72
N LYS A 222 -3.58 -3.31 6.75
CA LYS A 222 -4.07 -4.14 7.87
C LYS A 222 -5.54 -4.52 7.80
N LEU A 223 -6.33 -3.88 6.92
CA LEU A 223 -7.77 -4.03 6.90
C LEU A 223 -8.19 -4.95 5.76
N GLY A 224 -8.85 -6.07 6.06
CA GLY A 224 -9.57 -6.82 5.03
C GLY A 224 -10.87 -6.11 4.62
N ASP A 225 -11.54 -6.55 3.56
CA ASP A 225 -12.73 -5.86 3.00
C ASP A 225 -13.84 -5.57 4.03
N LYS A 226 -14.14 -6.56 4.90
CA LYS A 226 -15.16 -6.40 5.95
C LYS A 226 -14.76 -5.34 6.97
N ASP A 227 -13.49 -5.36 7.39
CA ASP A 227 -12.95 -4.41 8.36
C ASP A 227 -12.80 -3.02 7.75
N TRP A 228 -12.52 -2.94 6.44
CA TRP A 228 -12.44 -1.69 5.69
C TRP A 228 -13.78 -0.94 5.68
N THR A 229 -14.87 -1.65 5.39
CA THR A 229 -16.21 -1.06 5.37
C THR A 229 -16.61 -0.52 6.75
N ALA A 230 -16.39 -1.33 7.80
CA ALA A 230 -16.67 -0.93 9.18
C ALA A 230 -15.77 0.25 9.62
N PHE A 231 -14.51 0.24 9.21
CA PHE A 231 -13.57 1.32 9.45
C PHE A 231 -14.05 2.63 8.82
N LEU A 232 -14.42 2.62 7.54
CA LEU A 232 -14.92 3.80 6.85
C LEU A 232 -16.18 4.35 7.50
N ALA A 233 -17.16 3.50 7.81
CA ALA A 233 -18.39 3.93 8.47
C ALA A 233 -18.14 4.63 9.81
N LYS A 234 -17.12 4.19 10.56
CA LYS A 234 -16.79 4.74 11.89
C LYS A 234 -15.87 5.96 11.83
N GLN A 235 -14.81 5.90 11.03
CA GLN A 235 -13.73 6.90 11.03
C GLN A 235 -13.89 7.94 9.93
N CYS A 236 -14.58 7.59 8.85
CA CYS A 236 -14.67 8.37 7.63
C CYS A 236 -16.09 8.38 7.04
N PRO A 237 -17.15 8.67 7.84
CA PRO A 237 -18.54 8.54 7.40
C PRO A 237 -18.86 9.41 6.17
N GLN A 238 -18.15 10.53 5.98
CA GLN A 238 -18.33 11.44 4.85
C GLN A 238 -17.90 10.87 3.49
N ILE A 239 -17.14 9.76 3.48
CA ILE A 239 -16.73 9.06 2.25
C ILE A 239 -17.22 7.60 2.20
N ALA A 240 -17.97 7.14 3.21
CA ALA A 240 -18.34 5.72 3.35
C ALA A 240 -19.46 5.24 2.42
N GLN A 241 -20.00 6.12 1.55
CA GLN A 241 -21.14 5.86 0.66
C GLN A 241 -20.69 5.48 -0.76
#